data_AF-A0A435UMC0-F1
#
_entry.id   AF-A0A435UMC0-F1
#
_cell.length_a   1.000
_cell.length_b   1.000
_cell.length_c   1.000
_cell.angle_alpha   90.00
_cell.angle_beta   90.00
_cell.angle_gamma   90.00
#
_symmetry.space_group_name_H-M   'P 1'
#
loop_
_entity.id
_entity.type
_entity.pdbx_description
1 polymer ?
#
loop_
_entity_poly.entity_id
_entity_poly.type
_entity_poly.pdbx_seq_one_letter_code
_entity_poly.pdbx_strand_id
1 'polypeptide(L)'
;MLFRLLRLILVLTLVVSAPLSFEAMAQALGQGSAGLVTDQQKVIQDLTAKTDDLEKKIQQDGEDDASLVEIRLQLEDLSRAALTSALVFRSRLTEINNRIEVLGPPPAAGQPQEPDIVTGERQALASEKAEINAVVASAQNLSIRISGLIDKIGNMRSELFRNLLTKRYVLSDALSPQVFSDARDEFGNLYKAVSSWLSFAFKFKFQAILAATFVALGLALVLLVGGRRLFGRVFEADPTNEDPSYLSRLSVAFWSTLLPTLAVAAFLGSTIFFFNYYNVLR
;
A
#
# COMPACT_ATOMS: atom_id res chain seq x y z
N MET A 1 64.39 48.17 37.46
CA MET A 1 63.72 46.88 37.71
C MET A 1 62.71 46.90 38.87
N LEU A 2 62.74 47.87 39.79
CA LEU A 2 61.78 47.96 40.91
C LEU A 2 60.30 48.17 40.50
N PHE A 3 60.02 48.90 39.42
CA PHE A 3 58.64 49.19 39.00
C PHE A 3 57.87 47.99 38.42
N ARG A 4 58.56 46.93 37.99
CA ARG A 4 57.91 45.70 37.49
C ARG A 4 57.49 44.75 38.62
N LEU A 5 58.22 44.77 39.74
CA LEU A 5 57.88 43.98 40.94
C LEU A 5 56.67 44.55 41.70
N LEU A 6 56.51 45.88 41.72
CA LEU A 6 55.36 46.52 42.36
C LEU A 6 54.03 46.22 41.66
N ARG A 7 54.05 46.08 40.32
CA ARG A 7 52.86 45.71 39.52
C ARG A 7 52.42 44.26 39.72
N LEU A 8 53.36 43.35 40.01
CA LEU A 8 53.07 41.94 40.25
C LEU A 8 52.44 41.70 41.63
N ILE A 9 52.84 42.48 42.63
CA ILE A 9 52.22 42.44 43.97
C ILE A 9 50.80 43.01 43.94
N LEU A 10 50.55 44.08 43.17
CA LEU A 10 49.22 44.71 43.08
C LEU A 10 48.18 43.87 42.32
N VAL A 11 48.62 43.01 41.39
CA VAL A 11 47.74 42.03 40.70
C VAL A 11 47.49 40.80 41.56
N LEU A 12 48.45 40.39 42.40
CA LEU A 12 48.25 39.25 43.32
C LEU A 12 47.31 39.61 44.49
N THR A 13 47.30 40.86 44.94
CA THR A 13 46.38 41.32 46.01
C THR A 13 44.95 41.58 45.54
N LEU A 14 44.69 41.71 44.22
CA LEU A 14 43.33 41.91 43.70
C LEU A 14 42.56 40.61 43.44
N VAL A 15 43.21 39.45 43.58
CA VAL A 15 42.56 38.13 43.38
C VAL A 15 42.02 37.55 44.70
N VAL A 16 42.33 38.14 45.85
CA VAL A 16 41.98 37.59 47.18
C VAL A 16 40.74 38.26 47.81
N SER A 17 40.04 39.15 47.10
CA SER A 17 38.87 39.86 47.68
C SER A 17 37.65 39.97 46.77
N ALA A 18 37.47 39.03 45.85
CA ALA A 18 36.17 38.83 45.22
C ALA A 18 35.42 37.73 45.99
N PRO A 19 34.28 38.02 46.64
CA PRO A 19 33.40 36.94 47.09
C PRO A 19 33.02 36.13 45.85
N LEU A 20 33.36 34.84 45.83
CA LEU A 20 32.89 33.91 44.83
C LEU A 20 31.37 33.86 44.92
N SER A 21 30.68 34.56 44.01
CA SER A 21 29.23 34.62 43.91
C SER A 21 28.70 33.25 43.44
N PHE A 22 28.61 32.29 44.35
CA PHE A 22 28.05 30.96 44.11
C PHE A 22 26.54 31.00 43.78
N GLU A 23 25.82 32.06 44.16
CA GLU A 23 24.39 32.24 43.85
C GLU A 23 24.10 32.36 42.35
N ALA A 24 24.98 33.04 41.58
CA ALA A 24 24.75 33.26 40.15
C ALA A 24 24.90 31.97 39.31
N MET A 25 25.77 31.04 39.72
CA MET A 25 25.91 29.73 39.07
C MET A 25 24.77 28.76 39.44
N ALA A 26 24.17 28.89 40.62
CA ALA A 26 23.00 28.10 41.02
C ALA A 26 21.75 28.45 40.17
N GLN A 27 21.55 29.73 39.84
CA GLN A 27 20.46 30.17 38.96
C GLN A 27 20.69 29.84 37.47
N ALA A 28 21.94 29.85 37.00
CA ALA A 28 22.25 29.54 35.60
C ALA A 28 22.00 28.06 35.23
N LEU A 29 22.21 27.13 36.17
CA LEU A 29 22.01 25.68 35.96
C LEU A 29 20.54 25.23 36.13
N GLY A 30 19.72 25.96 36.89
CA GLY A 30 18.28 25.71 37.02
C GLY A 30 17.44 26.28 35.87
N GLN A 31 17.89 27.38 35.24
CA GLN A 31 17.19 27.96 34.09
C GLN A 31 17.30 27.11 32.81
N GLY A 32 18.44 26.44 32.59
CA GLY A 32 18.63 25.58 31.42
C GLY A 32 17.75 24.31 31.44
N SER A 33 17.50 23.74 32.62
CA SER A 33 16.66 22.56 32.76
C SER A 33 15.16 22.88 32.76
N ALA A 34 14.73 23.99 33.35
CA ALA A 34 13.35 24.46 33.24
C ALA A 34 12.95 24.75 31.78
N GLY A 35 13.87 25.32 30.99
CA GLY A 35 13.71 25.47 29.54
C GLY A 35 13.57 24.13 28.82
N LEU A 36 14.46 23.19 29.12
CA LEU A 36 14.43 21.83 28.55
C LEU A 36 13.13 21.08 28.87
N VAL A 37 12.65 21.14 30.11
CA VAL A 37 11.38 20.53 30.53
C VAL A 37 10.22 21.12 29.74
N THR A 38 10.15 22.45 29.63
CA THR A 38 9.11 23.15 28.88
C THR A 38 9.13 22.78 27.40
N ASP A 39 10.32 22.70 26.80
CA ASP A 39 10.50 22.34 25.39
C ASP A 39 10.09 20.89 25.14
N GLN A 40 10.54 19.94 25.96
CA GLN A 40 10.16 18.53 25.81
C GLN A 40 8.67 18.31 26.07
N GLN A 41 8.07 19.05 27.01
CA GLN A 41 6.64 18.97 27.26
C GLN A 41 5.82 19.43 26.04
N LYS A 42 6.27 20.46 25.32
CA LYS A 42 5.68 20.86 24.04
C LYS A 42 5.85 19.78 22.96
N VAL A 43 7.03 19.15 22.88
CA VAL A 43 7.26 18.05 21.94
C VAL A 43 6.29 16.90 22.22
N ILE A 44 6.14 16.47 23.48
CA ILE A 44 5.20 15.40 23.84
C ILE A 44 3.75 15.79 23.54
N GLN A 45 3.36 17.05 23.74
CA GLN A 45 2.03 17.54 23.36
C GLN A 45 1.80 17.47 21.84
N ASP A 46 2.77 17.90 21.04
CA ASP A 46 2.68 17.82 19.56
C ASP A 46 2.60 16.37 19.08
N LEU A 47 3.42 15.47 19.64
CA LEU A 47 3.36 14.04 19.34
C LEU A 47 2.02 13.43 19.75
N THR A 48 1.44 13.87 20.86
CA THR A 48 0.11 13.44 21.31
C THR A 48 -0.97 13.88 20.32
N ALA A 49 -0.96 15.15 19.91
CA ALA A 49 -1.93 15.66 18.92
C ALA A 49 -1.84 14.92 17.58
N LYS A 50 -0.63 14.66 17.09
CA LYS A 50 -0.41 13.85 15.89
C LYS A 50 -0.92 12.42 16.05
N THR A 51 -0.71 11.81 17.21
CA THR A 51 -1.23 10.48 17.52
C THR A 51 -2.76 10.46 17.53
N ASP A 52 -3.40 11.48 18.10
CA ASP A 52 -4.86 11.62 18.12
C ASP A 52 -5.44 11.75 16.71
N ASP A 53 -4.79 12.52 15.84
CA ASP A 53 -5.22 12.69 14.46
C ASP A 53 -5.05 11.40 13.64
N LEU A 54 -3.97 10.65 13.86
CA LEU A 54 -3.81 9.32 13.27
C LEU A 54 -4.85 8.34 13.79
N GLU A 55 -5.16 8.36 15.09
CA GLU A 55 -6.22 7.52 15.64
C GLU A 55 -7.58 7.80 15.00
N LYS A 56 -7.91 9.07 14.73
CA LYS A 56 -9.13 9.41 13.98
C LYS A 56 -9.11 8.87 12.55
N LYS A 57 -7.98 8.99 11.86
CA LYS A 57 -7.83 8.42 10.50
C LYS A 57 -7.98 6.91 10.47
N ILE A 58 -7.43 6.19 11.47
CA ILE A 58 -7.63 4.74 11.62
C ILE A 58 -9.13 4.39 11.69
N GLN A 59 -9.95 5.24 12.32
CA GLN A 59 -11.40 5.03 12.41
C GLN A 59 -12.14 5.38 11.12
N GLN A 60 -11.63 6.34 10.33
CA GLN A 60 -12.24 6.79 9.07
C GLN A 60 -11.87 5.90 7.88
N ASP A 61 -10.60 5.53 7.78
CA ASP A 61 -10.01 4.81 6.63
C ASP A 61 -9.76 3.32 6.94
N GLY A 62 -10.45 2.76 7.93
CA GLY A 62 -10.23 1.40 8.45
C GLY A 62 -10.46 0.27 7.44
N GLU A 63 -10.98 0.57 6.24
CA GLU A 63 -11.22 -0.40 5.16
C GLU A 63 -10.12 -0.41 4.09
N ASP A 64 -9.21 0.57 4.08
CA ASP A 64 -8.11 0.64 3.11
C ASP A 64 -6.79 0.13 3.72
N ASP A 65 -6.30 -1.02 3.23
CA ASP A 65 -5.05 -1.61 3.71
C ASP A 65 -3.84 -0.69 3.48
N ALA A 66 -3.83 0.08 2.39
CA ALA A 66 -2.70 0.94 2.06
C ALA A 66 -2.59 2.12 3.03
N SER A 67 -3.70 2.79 3.34
CA SER A 67 -3.75 3.87 4.33
C SER A 67 -3.36 3.35 5.72
N LEU A 68 -3.81 2.16 6.12
CA LEU A 68 -3.47 1.54 7.39
C LEU A 68 -1.96 1.24 7.53
N VAL A 69 -1.30 0.83 6.44
CA VAL A 69 0.16 0.65 6.42
C VAL A 69 0.88 1.98 6.62
N GLU A 70 0.46 3.03 5.92
CA GLU A 70 1.06 4.35 6.05
C GLU A 70 0.91 4.90 7.47
N ILE A 71 -0.29 4.81 8.04
CA ILE A 71 -0.54 5.26 9.42
C ILE A 71 0.32 4.46 10.41
N ARG A 72 0.48 3.14 10.21
CA ARG A 72 1.36 2.32 11.07
C ARG A 72 2.80 2.82 11.05
N LEU A 73 3.35 3.15 9.89
CA LEU A 73 4.71 3.69 9.78
C LEU A 73 4.85 5.03 10.50
N GLN A 74 3.87 5.93 10.34
CA GLN A 74 3.85 7.22 11.03
C GLN A 74 3.77 7.05 12.55
N LEU A 75 2.95 6.11 13.03
CA LEU A 75 2.88 5.76 14.45
C LEU A 75 4.21 5.21 14.98
N GLU A 76 4.90 4.33 14.25
CA GLU A 76 6.22 3.83 14.65
C GLU A 76 7.25 4.98 14.81
N ASP A 77 7.22 5.99 13.94
CA ASP A 77 8.06 7.18 14.04
C ASP A 77 7.71 8.04 15.26
N LEU A 78 6.42 8.24 15.55
CA LEU A 78 5.97 8.96 16.74
C LEU A 78 6.38 8.24 18.03
N SER A 79 6.31 6.91 18.08
CA SER A 79 6.78 6.12 19.23
C SER A 79 8.29 6.32 19.46
N ARG A 80 9.10 6.25 18.39
CA ARG A 80 10.54 6.52 18.46
C ARG A 80 10.83 7.94 18.95
N ALA A 81 10.09 8.94 18.46
CA ALA A 81 10.24 10.33 18.89
C ALA A 81 9.88 10.52 20.37
N ALA A 82 8.80 9.91 20.85
CA ALA A 82 8.39 9.97 22.25
C ALA A 82 9.46 9.37 23.17
N LEU A 83 9.99 8.19 22.83
CA LEU A 83 11.07 7.56 23.60
C LEU A 83 12.36 8.39 23.58
N THR A 84 12.68 9.03 22.45
CA THR A 84 13.84 9.92 22.33
C THR A 84 13.73 11.11 23.27
N SER A 85 12.54 11.71 23.40
CA SER A 85 12.28 12.81 24.35
C SER A 85 12.56 12.37 25.80
N ALA A 86 12.15 11.16 26.19
CA ALA A 86 12.45 10.61 27.51
C ALA A 86 13.96 10.36 27.73
N LEU A 87 14.70 9.96 26.68
CA LEU A 87 16.13 9.67 26.78
C LEU A 87 16.97 10.93 27.04
N VAL A 88 16.55 12.11 26.56
CA VAL A 88 17.26 13.38 26.77
C VAL A 88 17.45 13.70 28.25
N PHE A 89 16.51 13.30 29.11
CA PHE A 89 16.55 13.57 30.55
C PHE A 89 17.46 12.64 31.37
N ARG A 90 18.01 11.55 30.79
CA ARG A 90 18.81 10.57 31.53
C ARG A 90 20.02 11.19 32.23
N SER A 91 20.78 12.03 31.52
CA SER A 91 21.96 12.68 32.08
C SER A 91 21.58 13.61 33.22
N ARG A 92 20.52 14.42 33.02
CA ARG A 92 20.07 15.41 34.01
C ARG A 92 19.53 14.76 35.28
N LEU A 93 18.75 13.68 35.16
CA LEU A 93 18.28 12.91 36.31
C LEU A 93 19.43 12.30 37.12
N THR A 94 20.49 11.84 36.44
CA THR A 94 21.69 11.31 37.11
C THR A 94 22.41 12.41 37.89
N GLU A 95 22.58 13.59 37.29
CA GLU A 95 23.18 14.76 37.94
C GLU A 95 22.37 15.20 39.18
N ILE A 96 21.04 15.33 39.05
CA ILE A 96 20.14 15.69 40.16
C ILE A 96 20.24 14.67 41.29
N ASN A 97 20.20 13.38 40.98
CA ASN A 97 20.30 12.32 42.00
C ASN A 97 21.65 12.38 42.75
N ASN A 98 22.76 12.55 42.03
CA ASN A 98 24.09 12.68 42.64
C ASN A 98 24.15 13.92 43.55
N ARG A 99 23.55 15.04 43.13
CA ARG A 99 23.56 16.28 43.92
C ARG A 99 22.69 16.18 45.17
N ILE A 100 21.52 15.53 45.08
CA ILE A 100 20.68 15.19 46.24
C ILE A 100 21.43 14.26 47.21
N GLU A 101 22.20 13.30 46.70
CA GLU A 101 22.99 12.39 47.52
C GLU A 101 24.12 13.12 48.27
N VAL A 102 24.81 14.06 47.62
CA VAL A 102 25.83 14.91 48.24
C VAL A 102 25.24 15.82 49.34
N LEU A 103 24.02 16.32 49.15
CA LEU A 103 23.30 17.11 50.17
C LEU A 103 22.89 16.28 51.40
N GLY A 104 22.98 14.94 51.34
CA GLY A 104 22.65 14.03 52.44
C GLY A 104 21.15 14.00 52.76
N PRO A 105 20.68 13.23 53.75
CA PRO A 105 19.30 13.26 54.22
C PRO A 105 18.98 14.52 55.05
N PRO A 106 17.71 14.91 55.20
CA PRO A 106 17.33 16.03 56.09
C PRO A 106 17.74 15.72 57.55
N PRO A 107 18.01 16.75 58.38
CA PRO A 107 18.33 16.53 59.78
C PRO A 107 17.21 15.79 60.51
N ALA A 108 17.55 14.78 61.32
CA ALA A 108 16.58 14.09 62.17
C ALA A 108 15.97 15.05 63.19
N ALA A 109 14.72 14.79 63.60
CA ALA A 109 14.01 15.62 64.58
C ALA A 109 14.84 15.79 65.87
N GLY A 110 15.28 17.03 66.14
CA GLY A 110 16.11 17.38 67.30
C GLY A 110 17.57 17.79 67.01
N GLN A 111 18.02 17.73 65.74
CA GLN A 111 19.32 18.27 65.33
C GLN A 111 19.26 19.77 64.98
N PRO A 112 20.41 20.50 64.98
CA PRO A 112 20.44 21.90 64.59
C PRO A 112 19.83 22.09 63.20
N GLN A 113 19.03 23.15 63.05
CA GLN A 113 18.35 23.47 61.80
C GLN A 113 19.39 23.64 60.68
N GLU A 114 19.18 22.92 59.57
CA GLU A 114 20.02 23.05 58.37
C GLU A 114 19.99 24.50 57.88
N PRO A 115 21.08 25.03 57.29
CA PRO A 115 21.04 26.34 56.67
C PRO A 115 19.91 26.41 55.62
N ASP A 116 19.13 27.50 55.62
CA ASP A 116 17.98 27.69 54.72
C ASP A 116 18.35 27.48 53.23
N ILE A 117 19.61 27.78 52.88
CA ILE A 117 20.19 27.59 51.54
C ILE A 117 20.19 26.10 51.13
N VAL A 118 20.60 25.20 52.02
CA VAL A 118 20.69 23.74 51.75
C VAL A 118 19.29 23.14 51.62
N THR A 119 18.36 23.57 52.49
CA THR A 119 16.96 23.15 52.44
C THR A 119 16.30 23.64 51.15
N GLY A 120 16.54 24.89 50.76
CA GLY A 120 16.04 25.47 49.51
C GLY A 120 16.56 24.76 48.26
N GLU A 121 17.86 24.44 48.22
CA GLU A 121 18.47 23.72 47.09
C GLU A 121 17.92 22.30 46.96
N ARG A 122 17.79 21.57 48.09
CA ARG A 122 17.16 20.24 48.14
C ARG A 122 15.73 20.26 47.61
N GLN A 123 14.93 21.25 48.03
CA GLN A 123 13.55 21.38 47.58
C GLN A 123 13.46 21.71 46.09
N ALA A 124 14.33 22.59 45.58
CA ALA A 124 14.38 22.93 44.16
C ALA A 124 14.74 21.71 43.30
N LEU A 125 15.77 20.94 43.68
CA LEU A 125 16.19 19.72 42.98
C LEU A 125 15.11 18.63 43.04
N ALA A 126 14.38 18.51 44.15
CA ALA A 126 13.25 17.58 44.26
C ALA A 126 12.09 17.98 43.35
N SER A 127 11.78 19.28 43.24
CA SER A 127 10.77 19.81 42.31
C SER A 127 11.15 19.52 40.86
N GLU A 128 12.39 19.83 40.49
CA GLU A 128 12.90 19.60 39.14
C GLU A 128 12.84 18.10 38.76
N LYS A 129 13.23 17.22 39.68
CA LYS A 129 13.14 15.76 39.48
C LYS A 129 11.69 15.32 39.27
N ALA A 130 10.74 15.87 40.02
CA ALA A 130 9.33 15.54 39.88
C ALA A 130 8.78 15.98 38.50
N GLU A 131 9.14 17.18 38.04
CA GLU A 131 8.74 17.70 36.73
C GLU A 131 9.32 16.85 35.59
N ILE A 132 10.61 16.52 35.64
CA ILE A 132 11.25 15.66 34.64
C ILE A 132 10.59 14.27 34.62
N ASN A 133 10.34 13.67 35.78
CA ASN A 133 9.68 12.37 35.88
C ASN A 133 8.27 12.40 35.29
N ALA A 134 7.53 13.50 35.46
CA ALA A 134 6.22 13.65 34.86
C ALA A 134 6.31 13.63 33.32
N VAL A 135 7.25 14.37 32.72
CA VAL A 135 7.45 14.38 31.26
C VAL A 135 7.89 13.00 30.75
N VAL A 136 8.82 12.35 31.43
CA VAL A 136 9.27 10.98 31.09
C VAL A 136 8.09 9.99 31.15
N ALA A 137 7.25 10.07 32.19
CA ALA A 137 6.07 9.23 32.30
C ALA A 137 5.07 9.50 31.17
N SER A 138 4.82 10.76 30.81
CA SER A 138 3.97 11.12 29.67
C SER A 138 4.50 10.54 28.35
N ALA A 139 5.81 10.60 28.11
CA ALA A 139 6.44 10.04 26.93
C ALA A 139 6.31 8.51 26.85
N GLN A 140 6.52 7.82 27.98
CA GLN A 140 6.35 6.36 28.08
C GLN A 140 4.89 5.94 27.85
N ASN A 141 3.95 6.63 28.48
CA ASN A 141 2.51 6.38 28.30
C ASN A 141 2.09 6.61 26.84
N LEU A 142 2.60 7.66 26.20
CA LEU A 142 2.36 7.90 24.79
C LEU A 142 2.90 6.77 23.91
N SER A 143 4.12 6.28 24.17
CA SER A 143 4.68 5.14 23.44
C SER A 143 3.84 3.87 23.62
N ILE A 144 3.34 3.60 24.83
CA ILE A 144 2.48 2.43 25.08
C ILE A 144 1.16 2.56 24.31
N ARG A 145 0.55 3.74 24.32
CA ARG A 145 -0.68 4.03 23.57
C ARG A 145 -0.47 3.83 22.07
N ILE A 146 0.63 4.34 21.52
CA ILE A 146 0.98 4.19 20.11
C ILE A 146 1.16 2.71 19.75
N SER A 147 1.83 1.92 20.59
CA SER A 147 1.94 0.47 20.38
C SER A 147 0.58 -0.20 20.31
N GLY A 148 -0.36 0.17 21.19
CA GLY A 148 -1.73 -0.34 21.14
C GLY A 148 -2.48 0.00 19.84
N LEU A 149 -2.24 1.19 19.27
CA LEU A 149 -2.79 1.56 17.96
C LEU A 149 -2.16 0.75 16.82
N ILE A 150 -0.84 0.50 16.85
CA ILE A 150 -0.15 -0.35 15.88
C ILE A 150 -0.71 -1.78 15.91
N ASP A 151 -0.95 -2.33 17.10
CA ASP A 151 -1.54 -3.66 17.26
C ASP A 151 -2.98 -3.70 16.73
N LYS A 152 -3.78 -2.66 16.98
CA LYS A 152 -5.12 -2.51 16.43
C LYS A 152 -5.10 -2.51 14.90
N ILE A 153 -4.19 -1.77 14.28
CA ILE A 153 -3.99 -1.79 12.82
C ILE A 153 -3.65 -3.20 12.35
N GLY A 154 -2.75 -3.91 13.03
CA GLY A 154 -2.39 -5.29 12.69
C GLY A 154 -3.60 -6.24 12.66
N ASN A 155 -4.51 -6.10 13.64
CA ASN A 155 -5.75 -6.87 13.69
C ASN A 155 -6.71 -6.51 12.56
N MET A 156 -6.95 -5.22 12.32
CA MET A 156 -7.84 -4.77 11.24
C MET A 156 -7.35 -5.22 9.87
N ARG A 157 -6.05 -5.07 9.59
CA ARG A 157 -5.46 -5.54 8.33
C ARG A 157 -5.57 -7.05 8.16
N SER A 158 -5.37 -7.81 9.23
CA SER A 158 -5.56 -9.26 9.22
C SER A 158 -7.02 -9.63 8.93
N GLU A 159 -7.98 -8.87 9.45
CA GLU A 159 -9.40 -9.02 9.15
C GLU A 159 -9.74 -8.64 7.71
N LEU A 160 -9.23 -7.53 7.19
CA LEU A 160 -9.36 -7.14 5.78
C LEU A 160 -8.79 -8.23 4.86
N PHE A 161 -7.61 -8.76 5.17
CA PHE A 161 -7.01 -9.85 4.42
C PHE A 161 -7.86 -11.12 4.45
N ARG A 162 -8.37 -11.51 5.62
CA ARG A 162 -9.30 -12.64 5.74
C ARG A 162 -10.57 -12.39 4.94
N ASN A 163 -11.12 -11.19 5.01
CA ASN A 163 -12.30 -10.79 4.25
C ASN A 163 -12.04 -10.83 2.75
N LEU A 164 -10.86 -10.42 2.28
CA LEU A 164 -10.47 -10.55 0.86
C LEU A 164 -10.34 -12.02 0.42
N LEU A 165 -9.77 -12.89 1.27
CA LEU A 165 -9.67 -14.32 0.99
C LEU A 165 -11.03 -15.03 1.05
N THR A 166 -11.93 -14.60 1.94
CA THR A 166 -13.28 -15.17 2.08
C THR A 166 -14.31 -14.50 1.19
N LYS A 167 -13.97 -13.37 0.55
CA LYS A 167 -14.68 -12.80 -0.61
C LYS A 167 -14.55 -13.76 -1.79
N ARG A 168 -15.19 -14.93 -1.66
CA ARG A 168 -15.73 -15.65 -2.81
C ARG A 168 -16.57 -14.60 -3.53
N TYR A 169 -16.18 -14.24 -4.75
CA TYR A 169 -17.06 -13.48 -5.65
C TYR A 169 -18.45 -14.04 -5.45
N VAL A 170 -19.37 -13.19 -4.99
CA VAL A 170 -20.72 -13.63 -4.73
C VAL A 170 -21.31 -13.82 -6.12
N LEU A 171 -21.11 -15.02 -6.68
CA LEU A 171 -21.72 -15.45 -7.93
C LEU A 171 -23.25 -15.40 -7.83
N SER A 172 -23.85 -15.04 -6.68
CA SER A 172 -25.30 -14.94 -6.51
C SER A 172 -25.96 -13.93 -7.45
N ASP A 173 -25.27 -12.85 -7.82
CA ASP A 173 -25.85 -11.85 -8.73
C ASP A 173 -25.71 -12.28 -10.20
N ALA A 174 -24.57 -12.89 -10.55
CA ALA A 174 -24.29 -13.47 -11.86
C ALA A 174 -25.01 -14.82 -12.10
N LEU A 175 -25.37 -15.55 -11.05
CA LEU A 175 -26.14 -16.79 -11.03
C LEU A 175 -27.48 -16.56 -10.31
N SER A 176 -28.05 -15.38 -10.47
CA SER A 176 -29.35 -15.07 -9.88
C SER A 176 -30.46 -15.89 -10.56
N PRO A 177 -31.56 -16.20 -9.86
CA PRO A 177 -32.72 -16.85 -10.46
C PRO A 177 -33.24 -16.11 -11.70
N GLN A 178 -33.08 -14.78 -11.74
CA GLN A 178 -33.46 -13.96 -12.89
C GLN A 178 -32.58 -14.25 -14.11
N VAL A 179 -31.25 -14.30 -13.96
CA VAL A 179 -30.33 -14.64 -15.07
C VAL A 179 -30.63 -16.04 -15.63
N PHE A 180 -30.99 -16.99 -14.76
CA PHE A 180 -31.42 -18.33 -15.21
C PHE A 180 -32.76 -18.31 -15.95
N SER A 181 -33.71 -17.47 -15.52
CA SER A 181 -34.99 -17.27 -16.23
C SER A 181 -34.75 -16.64 -17.60
N ASP A 182 -33.99 -15.54 -17.64
CA ASP A 182 -33.68 -14.81 -18.86
C ASP A 182 -32.92 -15.71 -19.85
N ALA A 183 -31.98 -16.53 -19.37
CA ALA A 183 -31.29 -17.51 -20.21
C ALA A 183 -32.26 -18.54 -20.80
N ARG A 184 -33.18 -19.10 -19.99
CA ARG A 184 -34.19 -20.05 -20.49
C ARG A 184 -35.13 -19.42 -21.51
N ASP A 185 -35.54 -18.19 -21.27
CA ASP A 185 -36.41 -17.44 -22.18
C ASP A 185 -35.70 -17.16 -23.50
N GLU A 186 -34.42 -16.79 -23.46
CA GLU A 186 -33.61 -16.55 -24.65
C GLU A 186 -33.35 -17.86 -25.43
N PHE A 187 -33.06 -18.98 -24.74
CA PHE A 187 -33.02 -20.30 -25.37
C PHE A 187 -34.35 -20.68 -26.02
N GLY A 188 -35.48 -20.35 -25.37
CA GLY A 188 -36.82 -20.54 -25.92
C GLY A 188 -37.06 -19.70 -27.18
N ASN A 189 -36.61 -18.45 -27.19
CA ASN A 189 -36.70 -17.56 -28.34
C ASN A 189 -35.83 -18.03 -29.50
N LEU A 190 -34.58 -18.43 -29.23
CA LEU A 190 -33.69 -19.03 -30.22
C LEU A 190 -34.30 -20.29 -30.83
N TYR A 191 -34.82 -21.19 -30.01
CA TYR A 191 -35.49 -22.41 -30.50
C TYR A 191 -36.69 -22.08 -31.39
N LYS A 192 -37.54 -21.12 -30.98
CA LYS A 192 -38.68 -20.67 -31.79
C LYS A 192 -38.22 -20.03 -33.10
N ALA A 193 -37.19 -19.19 -33.08
CA ALA A 193 -36.65 -18.54 -34.26
C ALA A 193 -36.11 -19.56 -35.26
N VAL A 194 -35.26 -20.49 -34.80
CA VAL A 194 -34.68 -21.55 -35.63
C VAL A 194 -35.76 -22.50 -36.15
N SER A 195 -36.70 -22.94 -35.30
CA SER A 195 -37.79 -23.84 -35.68
C SER A 195 -38.76 -23.18 -36.67
N SER A 196 -39.09 -21.90 -36.46
CA SER A 196 -39.92 -21.11 -37.37
C SER A 196 -39.25 -20.94 -38.73
N TRP A 197 -37.96 -20.56 -38.73
CA TRP A 197 -37.17 -20.46 -39.94
C TRP A 197 -37.10 -21.80 -40.68
N LEU A 198 -36.82 -22.89 -39.98
CA LEU A 198 -36.72 -24.24 -40.57
C LEU A 198 -38.06 -24.68 -41.17
N SER A 199 -39.16 -24.49 -40.45
CA SER A 199 -40.52 -24.78 -40.93
C SER A 199 -40.85 -23.94 -42.17
N PHE A 200 -40.52 -22.66 -42.16
CA PHE A 200 -40.74 -21.78 -43.31
C PHE A 200 -39.91 -22.21 -44.52
N ALA A 201 -38.63 -22.48 -44.29
CA ALA A 201 -37.66 -22.93 -45.27
C ALA A 201 -38.17 -24.20 -45.97
N PHE A 202 -38.53 -25.25 -45.22
CA PHE A 202 -39.01 -26.51 -45.79
C PHE A 202 -40.43 -26.44 -46.38
N LYS A 203 -41.36 -25.67 -45.80
CA LYS A 203 -42.74 -25.63 -46.30
C LYS A 203 -42.95 -24.68 -47.48
N PHE A 204 -42.27 -23.54 -47.48
CA PHE A 204 -42.54 -22.46 -48.45
C PHE A 204 -41.39 -22.19 -49.42
N LYS A 205 -40.17 -22.63 -49.10
CA LYS A 205 -38.95 -22.32 -49.88
C LYS A 205 -38.12 -23.55 -50.21
N PHE A 206 -38.69 -24.76 -50.16
CA PHE A 206 -37.95 -26.01 -50.41
C PHE A 206 -37.18 -26.01 -51.74
N GLN A 207 -37.83 -25.60 -52.84
CA GLN A 207 -37.20 -25.49 -54.15
C GLN A 207 -36.05 -24.47 -54.17
N ALA A 208 -36.21 -23.37 -53.43
CA ALA A 208 -35.21 -22.31 -53.34
C ALA A 208 -34.00 -22.75 -52.50
N ILE A 209 -34.20 -23.51 -51.42
CA ILE A 209 -33.13 -24.14 -50.63
C ILE A 209 -32.38 -25.17 -51.46
N LEU A 210 -33.12 -26.01 -52.18
CA LEU A 210 -32.52 -27.03 -53.02
C LEU A 210 -31.65 -26.37 -54.10
N ALA A 211 -32.16 -25.35 -54.79
CA ALA A 211 -31.41 -24.57 -55.76
C ALA A 211 -30.18 -23.89 -55.13
N ALA A 212 -30.34 -23.19 -54.00
CA ALA A 212 -29.24 -22.53 -53.29
C ALA A 212 -28.15 -23.52 -52.87
N THR A 213 -28.55 -24.69 -52.37
CA THR A 213 -27.63 -25.76 -51.94
C THR A 213 -26.91 -26.38 -53.13
N PHE A 214 -27.62 -26.67 -54.23
CA PHE A 214 -27.01 -27.22 -55.45
C PHE A 214 -25.99 -26.24 -56.06
N VAL A 215 -26.31 -24.95 -56.13
CA VAL A 215 -25.40 -23.94 -56.67
C VAL A 215 -24.22 -23.72 -55.73
N ALA A 216 -24.42 -23.70 -54.41
CA ALA A 216 -23.34 -23.60 -53.42
C ALA A 216 -22.41 -24.82 -53.48
N LEU A 217 -22.95 -26.04 -53.56
CA LEU A 217 -22.16 -27.27 -53.73
C LEU A 217 -21.48 -27.33 -55.10
N GLY A 218 -22.13 -26.85 -56.15
CA GLY A 218 -21.54 -26.71 -57.48
C GLY A 218 -20.33 -25.78 -57.45
N LEU A 219 -20.44 -24.63 -56.79
CA LEU A 219 -19.33 -23.70 -56.59
C LEU A 219 -18.23 -24.30 -55.71
N ALA A 220 -18.59 -25.04 -54.65
CA ALA A 220 -17.62 -25.78 -53.83
C ALA A 220 -16.85 -26.80 -54.66
N LEU A 221 -17.52 -27.53 -55.55
CA LEU A 221 -16.91 -28.49 -56.46
C LEU A 221 -16.00 -27.78 -57.46
N VAL A 222 -16.42 -26.65 -58.02
CA VAL A 222 -15.57 -25.82 -58.90
C VAL A 222 -14.33 -25.31 -58.16
N LEU A 223 -14.45 -24.86 -56.92
CA LEU A 223 -13.30 -24.43 -56.11
C LEU A 223 -12.37 -25.59 -55.76
N LEU A 224 -12.92 -26.76 -55.42
CA LEU A 224 -12.12 -27.93 -55.06
C LEU A 224 -11.41 -28.51 -56.28
N VAL A 225 -12.13 -28.76 -57.37
CA VAL A 225 -11.59 -29.34 -58.61
C VAL A 225 -10.75 -28.32 -59.37
N GLY A 226 -11.24 -27.10 -59.52
CA GLY A 226 -10.54 -26.00 -60.18
C GLY A 226 -9.31 -25.56 -59.40
N GLY A 227 -9.42 -25.44 -58.07
CA GLY A 227 -8.28 -25.14 -57.19
C GLY A 227 -7.19 -26.20 -57.31
N ARG A 228 -7.54 -27.49 -57.22
CA ARG A 228 -6.57 -28.59 -57.39
C ARG A 228 -6.00 -28.64 -58.81
N ARG A 229 -6.79 -28.39 -59.86
CA ARG A 229 -6.32 -28.48 -61.25
C ARG A 229 -5.41 -27.31 -61.64
N LEU A 230 -5.72 -26.09 -61.20
CA LEU A 230 -4.96 -24.89 -61.56
C LEU A 230 -3.72 -24.70 -60.68
N PHE A 231 -3.83 -25.03 -59.39
CA PHE A 231 -2.78 -24.77 -58.41
C PHE A 231 -2.13 -26.05 -57.86
N GLY A 232 -2.51 -27.25 -58.32
CA GLY A 232 -1.98 -28.54 -57.85
C GLY A 232 -0.46 -28.62 -57.82
N ARG A 233 0.20 -28.03 -58.81
CA ARG A 233 1.67 -27.96 -58.90
C ARG A 233 2.34 -27.05 -57.86
N VAL A 234 1.59 -26.16 -57.22
CA VAL A 234 2.06 -25.23 -56.17
C VAL A 234 1.82 -25.82 -54.77
N PHE A 235 0.90 -26.79 -54.67
CA PHE A 235 0.48 -27.43 -53.42
C PHE A 235 1.28 -28.67 -53.04
N GLU A 236 1.65 -29.47 -54.03
CA GLU A 236 2.33 -30.74 -53.80
C GLU A 236 3.83 -30.52 -53.91
N ALA A 237 4.55 -30.80 -52.81
CA ALA A 237 6.00 -30.85 -52.85
C ALA A 237 6.41 -31.98 -53.81
N ASP A 238 7.26 -31.67 -54.79
CA ASP A 238 7.74 -32.65 -55.75
C ASP A 238 8.52 -33.75 -55.01
N PRO A 239 7.99 -34.99 -54.95
CA PRO A 239 8.61 -36.07 -54.19
C PRO A 239 9.91 -36.56 -54.83
N THR A 240 10.21 -36.13 -56.07
CA THR A 240 11.44 -36.49 -56.78
C THR A 240 12.61 -35.56 -56.48
N ASN A 241 12.37 -34.43 -55.81
CA ASN A 241 13.40 -33.50 -55.40
C ASN A 241 13.70 -33.67 -53.90
N GLU A 242 14.78 -34.38 -53.58
CA GLU A 242 15.17 -34.70 -52.20
C GLU A 242 15.66 -33.45 -51.41
N ASP A 243 16.14 -32.40 -52.10
CA ASP A 243 16.64 -31.16 -51.48
C ASP A 243 16.02 -29.86 -52.08
N PRO A 244 14.74 -29.56 -51.78
CA PRO A 244 14.11 -28.33 -52.26
C PRO A 244 14.67 -27.09 -51.56
N SER A 245 14.85 -26.00 -52.30
CA SER A 245 15.27 -24.69 -51.79
C SER A 245 14.32 -24.14 -50.72
N TYR A 246 14.85 -23.35 -49.77
CA TYR A 246 14.08 -22.73 -48.68
C TYR A 246 12.83 -21.96 -49.17
N LEU A 247 12.96 -21.21 -50.27
CA LEU A 247 11.83 -20.46 -50.86
C LEU A 247 10.75 -21.39 -51.43
N SER A 248 11.13 -22.54 -51.97
CA SER A 248 10.19 -23.55 -52.47
C SER A 248 9.40 -24.18 -51.31
N ARG A 249 10.08 -24.53 -50.21
CA ARG A 249 9.44 -25.06 -48.99
C ARG A 249 8.47 -24.05 -48.37
N LEU A 250 8.90 -22.78 -48.25
CA LEU A 250 8.07 -21.71 -47.71
C LEU A 250 6.84 -21.42 -48.59
N SER A 251 7.03 -21.39 -49.91
CA SER A 251 5.93 -21.20 -50.88
C SER A 251 4.90 -22.32 -50.80
N VAL A 252 5.33 -23.59 -50.77
CA VAL A 252 4.41 -24.74 -50.65
C VAL A 252 3.67 -24.69 -49.31
N ALA A 253 4.35 -24.41 -48.20
CA ALA A 253 3.71 -24.27 -46.88
C ALA A 253 2.69 -23.11 -46.83
N PHE A 254 3.03 -21.97 -47.42
CA PHE A 254 2.15 -20.82 -47.50
C PHE A 254 0.90 -21.11 -48.35
N TRP A 255 1.08 -21.64 -49.56
CA TRP A 255 -0.05 -21.90 -50.46
C TRP A 255 -0.92 -23.08 -50.01
N SER A 256 -0.34 -24.12 -49.40
CA SER A 256 -1.09 -25.26 -48.82
C SER A 256 -1.95 -24.90 -47.62
N THR A 257 -1.73 -23.75 -46.97
CA THR A 257 -2.57 -23.26 -45.87
C THR A 257 -3.52 -22.15 -46.33
N LEU A 258 -3.04 -21.21 -47.15
CA LEU A 258 -3.81 -20.05 -47.61
C LEU A 258 -4.96 -20.43 -48.56
N LEU A 259 -4.72 -21.30 -49.53
CA LEU A 259 -5.77 -21.59 -50.53
C LEU A 259 -6.91 -22.46 -49.99
N PRO A 260 -6.68 -23.50 -49.14
CA PRO A 260 -7.79 -24.20 -48.50
C PRO A 260 -8.60 -23.28 -47.58
N THR A 261 -7.95 -22.39 -46.83
CA THR A 261 -8.66 -21.43 -45.97
C THR A 261 -9.46 -20.42 -46.79
N LEU A 262 -8.92 -19.90 -47.88
CA LEU A 262 -9.64 -19.04 -48.84
C LEU A 262 -10.80 -19.78 -49.53
N ALA A 263 -10.61 -21.05 -49.89
CA ALA A 263 -11.67 -21.85 -50.50
C ALA A 263 -12.84 -22.09 -49.53
N VAL A 264 -12.56 -22.37 -48.25
CA VAL A 264 -13.59 -22.47 -47.21
C VAL A 264 -14.28 -21.12 -46.99
N ALA A 265 -13.53 -20.02 -46.92
CA ALA A 265 -14.10 -18.69 -46.77
C ALA A 265 -15.00 -18.32 -47.95
N ALA A 266 -14.56 -18.58 -49.19
CA ALA A 266 -15.34 -18.35 -50.41
C ALA A 266 -16.59 -19.24 -50.46
N PHE A 267 -16.49 -20.50 -50.04
CA PHE A 267 -17.62 -21.42 -49.94
C PHE A 267 -18.66 -20.94 -48.93
N LEU A 268 -18.25 -20.56 -47.72
CA LEU A 268 -19.15 -20.04 -46.68
C LEU A 268 -19.80 -18.73 -47.12
N GLY A 269 -19.02 -17.80 -47.67
CA GLY A 269 -19.52 -16.53 -48.22
C GLY A 269 -20.52 -16.75 -49.36
N SER A 270 -20.21 -17.67 -50.28
CA SER A 270 -21.11 -18.04 -51.37
C SER A 270 -22.40 -18.71 -50.88
N THR A 271 -22.32 -19.55 -49.84
CA THR A 271 -23.50 -20.17 -49.23
C THR A 271 -24.42 -19.11 -48.64
N ILE A 272 -23.88 -18.17 -47.87
CA ILE A 272 -24.65 -17.04 -47.32
C ILE A 272 -25.26 -16.21 -48.45
N PHE A 273 -24.47 -15.89 -49.48
CA PHE A 273 -24.91 -15.11 -50.64
C PHE A 273 -26.09 -15.77 -51.35
N PHE A 274 -25.99 -17.07 -51.69
CA PHE A 274 -27.07 -17.77 -52.39
C PHE A 274 -28.31 -17.92 -51.51
N PHE A 275 -28.16 -18.27 -50.24
CA PHE A 275 -29.29 -18.39 -49.33
C PHE A 275 -30.00 -17.04 -49.10
N ASN A 276 -29.28 -15.92 -49.14
CA ASN A 276 -29.87 -14.59 -49.14
C ASN A 276 -30.54 -14.24 -50.49
N TYR A 277 -29.86 -14.49 -51.62
CA TYR A 277 -30.39 -14.27 -52.97
C TYR A 277 -31.74 -14.97 -53.21
N TYR A 278 -31.85 -16.22 -52.74
CA TYR A 278 -33.08 -17.01 -52.81
C TYR A 278 -34.12 -16.66 -51.73
N ASN A 279 -33.86 -15.63 -50.90
CA ASN A 279 -34.70 -15.17 -49.78
C ASN A 279 -35.04 -16.29 -48.79
N VAL A 280 -34.06 -17.15 -48.50
CA VAL A 280 -34.15 -18.23 -47.51
C VAL A 280 -33.77 -17.71 -46.11
N LEU A 281 -32.75 -16.87 -46.03
CA LEU A 281 -32.36 -16.17 -44.79
C LEU A 281 -33.19 -14.90 -44.67
N ARG A 282 -33.91 -14.74 -43.57
CA ARG A 282 -34.66 -13.53 -43.19
C ARG A 282 -34.27 -13.16 -41.77
#